data_AF-B3CCA7-F1
#
_entry.id   AF-B3CCA7-F1
#
_cell.length_a   1.000
_cell.length_b   1.000
_cell.length_c   1.000
_cell.angle_alpha   90.00
_cell.angle_beta   90.00
_cell.angle_gamma   90.00
#
_symmetry.space_group_name_H-M   'P 1'
#
loop_
_entity.id
_entity.type
_entity.pdbx_description
1 polymer ?
#
loop_
_entity_poly.entity_id
_entity_poly.type
_entity_poly.pdbx_seq_one_letter_code
_entity_poly.pdbx_strand_id
1 'polypeptide(L)'
;MKRQYHKEYLTREELTAFLKAKLSSEHLEKVRDVFVFSCFTGLVYEDLKKLRAEQLMTLPSGSHYLRIYVPMTRFSRTIPLLDIPYKIIKKYKGQQEDGGLFPLFPLPVMNIRLREIAFECGINKTITTFSARRTFATTIASENGIPLETAAKILGHSLLKSTLSVTCFTKNKIASDMSAISGQFKDMETMFNL
;
A
#
# COMPACT_ATOMS: atom_id res chain seq x y z
N MET A 1 -16.31 23.94 6.02
CA MET A 1 -14.86 23.64 6.11
C MET A 1 -14.58 22.25 5.54
N LYS A 2 -13.80 22.14 4.45
CA LYS A 2 -13.28 20.83 4.01
C LYS A 2 -12.20 20.41 5.02
N ARG A 3 -12.42 19.32 5.76
CA ARG A 3 -11.38 18.72 6.62
C ARG A 3 -10.17 18.42 5.75
N GLN A 4 -9.09 19.17 5.94
CA GLN A 4 -7.80 18.90 5.33
C GLN A 4 -7.20 17.69 6.06
N TYR A 5 -7.60 16.48 5.66
CA TYR A 5 -7.00 15.27 6.17
C TYR A 5 -5.50 15.29 5.84
N HIS A 6 -4.67 15.35 6.87
CA HIS A 6 -3.21 15.42 6.76
C HIS A 6 -2.72 14.37 5.77
N LYS A 7 -1.82 14.80 4.86
CA LYS A 7 -1.42 14.02 3.69
C LYS A 7 -0.43 12.89 3.99
N GLU A 8 -0.57 12.26 5.15
CA GLU A 8 0.50 11.45 5.73
C GLU A 8 0.52 10.03 5.16
N TYR A 9 1.71 9.65 4.73
CA TYR A 9 2.11 8.32 4.28
C TYR A 9 3.47 8.00 4.95
N LEU A 10 3.82 6.72 4.95
CA LEU A 10 5.13 6.28 5.43
C LEU A 10 6.15 6.34 4.28
N THR A 11 7.30 6.95 4.51
CA THR A 11 8.45 6.81 3.61
C THR A 11 8.98 5.37 3.66
N ARG A 12 9.95 5.04 2.80
CA ARG A 12 10.59 3.71 2.79
C ARG A 12 11.22 3.38 4.14
N GLU A 13 11.87 4.36 4.77
CA GLU A 13 12.54 4.23 6.06
C GLU A 13 11.52 3.99 7.17
N GLU A 14 10.44 4.76 7.19
CA GLU A 14 9.37 4.63 8.18
C GLU A 14 8.57 3.33 8.01
N LEU A 15 8.29 2.91 6.78
CA LEU A 15 7.68 1.61 6.50
C LEU A 15 8.60 0.47 6.94
N THR A 16 9.92 0.63 6.77
CA THR A 16 10.92 -0.32 7.28
C THR A 16 10.93 -0.36 8.81
N ALA A 17 10.78 0.79 9.47
CA ALA A 17 10.65 0.86 10.92
C ALA A 17 9.41 0.08 11.40
N PHE A 18 8.26 0.28 10.75
CA PHE A 18 7.05 -0.52 11.00
C PHE A 18 7.35 -2.03 10.86
N LEU A 19 7.96 -2.46 9.76
CA LEU A 19 8.27 -3.88 9.50
C LEU A 19 9.18 -4.51 10.57
N LYS A 20 10.12 -3.73 11.12
CA LYS A 20 11.12 -4.20 12.11
C LYS A 20 10.70 -3.98 13.56
N ALA A 21 9.61 -3.25 13.80
CA ALA A 21 9.17 -2.86 15.13
C ALA A 21 8.92 -4.11 16.00
N LYS A 22 9.60 -4.17 17.15
CA LYS A 22 9.29 -5.09 18.23
C LYS A 22 8.23 -4.42 19.09
N LEU A 23 6.99 -4.87 18.95
CA LEU A 23 5.83 -4.20 19.54
C LEU A 23 5.55 -4.76 20.94
N SER A 24 5.01 -3.91 21.79
CA SER A 24 4.73 -4.23 23.19
C SER A 24 3.63 -5.27 23.42
N SER A 25 2.79 -5.56 22.40
CA SER A 25 1.73 -6.55 22.52
C SER A 25 1.34 -7.21 21.18
N GLU A 26 0.78 -8.42 21.27
CA GLU A 26 0.27 -9.18 20.11
C GLU A 26 -0.84 -8.42 19.36
N HIS A 27 -1.63 -7.60 20.07
CA HIS A 27 -2.67 -6.76 19.46
C HIS A 27 -2.05 -5.72 18.51
N LEU A 28 -0.95 -5.09 18.91
CA LEU A 28 -0.22 -4.15 18.06
C LEU A 28 0.40 -4.87 16.87
N GLU A 29 0.94 -6.07 17.05
CA GLU A 29 1.47 -6.87 15.93
C GLU A 29 0.39 -7.18 14.88
N LYS A 30 -0.81 -7.59 15.32
CA LYS A 30 -1.95 -7.82 14.42
C LYS A 30 -2.31 -6.56 13.64
N VAL A 31 -2.40 -5.40 14.31
CA VAL A 31 -2.68 -4.12 13.65
C VAL A 31 -1.58 -3.73 12.67
N ARG A 32 -0.30 -3.87 13.04
CA ARG A 32 0.86 -3.62 12.17
C ARG A 32 0.79 -4.49 10.92
N ASP A 33 0.59 -5.79 11.08
CA ASP A 33 0.62 -6.73 9.95
C ASP A 33 -0.51 -6.42 8.96
N VAL A 34 -1.72 -6.14 9.45
CA VAL A 34 -2.86 -5.71 8.62
C VAL A 34 -2.59 -4.38 7.89
N PHE A 35 -1.96 -3.43 8.58
CA PHE A 35 -1.60 -2.14 8.01
C PHE A 35 -0.51 -2.28 6.95
N VAL A 36 0.55 -3.04 7.22
CA VAL A 36 1.61 -3.36 6.26
C VAL A 36 1.02 -4.06 5.04
N PHE A 37 0.12 -5.03 5.23
CA PHE A 37 -0.58 -5.67 4.12
C PHE A 37 -1.30 -4.63 3.24
N SER A 38 -2.00 -3.67 3.84
CA SER A 38 -2.63 -2.57 3.11
C SER A 38 -1.61 -1.67 2.39
N CYS A 39 -0.43 -1.40 2.99
CA CYS A 39 0.63 -0.62 2.35
C CYS A 39 1.18 -1.28 1.09
N PHE A 40 1.21 -2.61 1.00
CA PHE A 40 1.72 -3.35 -0.16
C PHE A 40 0.64 -3.69 -1.20
N THR A 41 -0.64 -3.63 -0.85
CA THR A 41 -1.75 -4.00 -1.74
C THR A 41 -2.65 -2.83 -2.13
N GLY A 42 -2.57 -1.70 -1.43
CA GLY A 42 -3.41 -0.53 -1.64
C GLY A 42 -4.88 -0.73 -1.24
N LEU A 43 -5.21 -1.80 -0.52
CA LEU A 43 -6.57 -2.09 -0.09
C LEU A 43 -6.99 -1.20 1.10
N VAL A 44 -8.28 -0.86 1.16
CA VAL A 44 -8.85 -0.17 2.33
C VAL A 44 -9.44 -1.15 3.32
N TYR A 45 -9.63 -0.69 4.55
CA TYR A 45 -10.29 -1.43 5.62
C TYR A 45 -11.57 -2.15 5.15
N GLU A 46 -12.43 -1.49 4.37
CA GLU A 46 -13.67 -2.10 3.86
C GLU A 46 -13.44 -3.23 2.83
N ASP A 47 -12.33 -3.18 2.08
CA ASP A 47 -11.93 -4.30 1.22
C ASP A 47 -11.47 -5.48 2.10
N LEU A 48 -10.66 -5.19 3.12
CA LEU A 48 -10.10 -6.21 4.02
C LEU A 48 -11.18 -6.99 4.77
N LYS A 49 -12.25 -6.33 5.24
CA LYS A 49 -13.38 -6.99 5.93
C LYS A 49 -14.04 -8.08 5.09
N LYS A 50 -14.00 -7.90 3.76
CA LYS A 50 -14.63 -8.80 2.79
C LYS A 50 -13.66 -9.85 2.27
N LEU A 51 -12.37 -9.77 2.61
CA LEU A 51 -11.39 -10.73 2.16
C LEU A 51 -11.58 -12.08 2.83
N ARG A 52 -11.54 -13.12 1.99
CA ARG A 52 -11.63 -14.52 2.35
C ARG A 52 -10.50 -15.31 1.68
N ALA A 53 -10.23 -16.50 2.18
CA ALA A 53 -9.12 -17.33 1.72
C ALA A 53 -9.26 -17.79 0.27
N GLU A 54 -10.49 -17.94 -0.23
CA GLU A 54 -10.82 -18.39 -1.59
C GLU A 54 -10.45 -17.34 -2.65
N GLN A 55 -10.24 -16.09 -2.23
CA GLN A 55 -9.80 -15.02 -3.11
C GLN A 55 -8.30 -15.06 -3.43
N LEU A 56 -7.52 -15.90 -2.72
CA LEU A 56 -6.11 -16.12 -2.99
C LEU A 56 -5.94 -17.16 -4.11
N MET A 57 -5.36 -16.73 -5.23
CA MET A 57 -5.05 -17.57 -6.38
C MET A 57 -3.54 -17.83 -6.43
N THR A 58 -3.16 -19.06 -6.77
CA THR A 58 -1.77 -19.43 -7.02
C THR A 58 -1.67 -20.02 -8.43
N LEU A 59 -0.83 -19.43 -9.26
CA LEU A 59 -0.56 -19.95 -10.60
C LEU A 59 0.45 -21.10 -10.54
N PRO A 60 0.50 -21.97 -11.57
CA PRO A 60 1.51 -23.02 -11.68
C PRO A 60 2.95 -22.50 -11.63
N SER A 61 3.18 -21.24 -12.02
CA SER A 61 4.48 -20.56 -11.92
C SER A 61 4.92 -20.25 -10.47
N GLY A 62 4.05 -20.47 -9.48
CA GLY A 62 4.28 -20.07 -8.09
C GLY A 62 3.87 -18.62 -7.78
N SER A 63 3.43 -17.84 -8.78
CA SER A 63 2.98 -16.46 -8.56
C SER A 63 1.62 -16.42 -7.85
N HIS A 64 1.49 -15.54 -6.86
CA HIS A 64 0.27 -15.38 -6.08
C HIS A 64 -0.49 -14.12 -6.46
N TYR A 65 -1.82 -14.24 -6.54
CA TYR A 65 -2.72 -13.15 -6.89
C TYR A 65 -3.88 -13.09 -5.92
N LEU A 66 -4.35 -11.88 -5.63
CA LEU A 66 -5.50 -11.65 -4.79
C LEU A 66 -6.63 -11.05 -5.61
N ARG A 67 -7.77 -11.75 -5.70
CA ARG A 67 -8.95 -11.30 -6.41
C ARG A 67 -9.87 -10.50 -5.49
N ILE A 68 -10.10 -9.24 -5.80
CA ILE A 68 -10.96 -8.34 -5.01
C ILE A 68 -12.28 -8.11 -5.74
N TYR A 69 -13.38 -8.39 -5.05
CA TYR A 69 -14.72 -8.08 -5.53
C TYR A 69 -15.09 -6.64 -5.17
N VAL A 70 -15.44 -5.82 -6.17
CA VAL A 70 -15.89 -4.45 -5.97
C VAL A 70 -17.40 -4.42 -6.15
N PRO A 71 -18.21 -4.06 -5.13
CA PRO A 71 -19.67 -4.12 -5.23
C PRO A 71 -20.27 -3.19 -6.30
N MET A 72 -19.64 -2.04 -6.57
CA MET A 72 -20.16 -1.02 -7.50
C MET A 72 -19.75 -1.23 -8.96
N THR A 73 -18.80 -2.10 -9.25
CA THR A 73 -18.33 -2.35 -10.63
C THR A 73 -18.29 -3.85 -10.86
N ARG A 74 -18.89 -4.34 -11.95
CA ARG A 74 -18.85 -5.77 -12.35
C ARG A 74 -17.43 -6.30 -12.64
N PHE A 75 -16.39 -5.52 -12.34
CA PHE A 75 -14.99 -5.82 -12.56
C PHE A 75 -14.33 -6.22 -11.24
N SER A 76 -14.01 -7.50 -11.09
CA SER A 76 -13.07 -7.93 -10.05
C SER A 76 -11.67 -7.44 -10.40
N ARG A 77 -11.00 -6.75 -9.48
CA ARG A 77 -9.59 -6.38 -9.67
C ARG A 77 -8.70 -7.48 -9.10
N THR A 78 -7.68 -7.86 -9.85
CA THR A 78 -6.72 -8.89 -9.44
C THR A 78 -5.39 -8.21 -9.16
N ILE A 79 -4.86 -8.41 -7.95
CA ILE A 79 -3.63 -7.78 -7.47
C ILE A 79 -2.54 -8.84 -7.39
N PRO A 80 -1.43 -8.74 -8.13
CA PRO A 80 -0.27 -9.60 -7.91
C PRO A 80 0.32 -9.34 -6.53
N LEU A 81 0.56 -10.39 -5.76
CA LEU A 81 1.10 -10.28 -4.41
C LEU A 81 2.62 -10.37 -4.42
N LEU A 82 3.24 -9.42 -3.73
CA LEU A 82 4.63 -9.52 -3.30
C LEU A 82 4.77 -10.47 -2.10
N ASP A 83 6.00 -10.84 -1.77
CA ASP A 83 6.28 -11.79 -0.69
C ASP A 83 5.76 -11.35 0.67
N ILE A 84 5.89 -10.06 1.01
CA ILE A 84 5.46 -9.51 2.31
C ILE A 84 3.95 -9.72 2.52
N PRO A 85 3.04 -9.22 1.65
CA PRO A 85 1.61 -9.44 1.84
C PRO A 85 1.24 -10.92 1.78
N TYR A 86 1.93 -11.74 0.98
CA TYR A 86 1.69 -13.19 0.94
C TYR A 86 2.06 -13.90 2.26
N LYS A 87 3.19 -13.55 2.88
CA LYS A 87 3.60 -14.07 4.20
C LYS A 87 2.59 -13.69 5.28
N ILE A 88 2.03 -12.47 5.24
CA ILE A 88 1.00 -12.02 6.17
C ILE A 88 -0.30 -12.83 5.99
N ILE A 89 -0.72 -13.10 4.75
CA ILE A 89 -1.86 -13.98 4.49
C ILE A 89 -1.61 -15.37 5.09
N LYS A 90 -0.44 -15.97 4.84
CA LYS A 90 -0.07 -17.27 5.41
C LYS A 90 -0.11 -17.29 6.93
N LYS A 91 0.32 -16.21 7.58
CA LYS A 91 0.32 -16.08 9.04
C LYS A 91 -1.10 -16.16 9.63
N TYR A 92 -2.13 -15.64 8.96
CA TYR A 92 -3.49 -15.51 9.52
C TYR A 92 -4.55 -16.42 8.90
N LYS A 93 -4.24 -17.06 7.77
CA LYS A 93 -5.19 -17.92 7.05
C LYS A 93 -5.75 -19.02 7.97
N GLY A 94 -7.09 -19.09 8.07
CA GLY A 94 -7.80 -20.12 8.82
C GLY A 94 -7.89 -19.87 10.34
N GLN A 95 -7.49 -18.68 10.83
CA GLN A 95 -7.53 -18.37 12.27
C GLN A 95 -8.77 -17.60 12.71
N GLN A 96 -9.57 -17.06 11.80
CA GLN A 96 -10.74 -16.24 12.14
C GLN A 96 -12.03 -17.07 12.13
N GLU A 97 -12.84 -16.93 13.17
CA GLU A 97 -14.11 -17.67 13.33
C GLU A 97 -15.15 -17.28 12.27
N ASP A 98 -15.13 -16.04 11.79
CA ASP A 98 -16.04 -15.51 10.76
C ASP A 98 -15.63 -15.86 9.32
N GLY A 99 -14.58 -16.68 9.17
CA GLY A 99 -13.96 -17.03 7.90
C GLY A 99 -13.15 -15.90 7.26
N GLY A 100 -13.00 -14.75 7.93
CA GLY A 100 -12.19 -13.63 7.48
C GLY A 100 -10.70 -13.99 7.32
N LEU A 101 -10.00 -13.28 6.44
CA LEU A 101 -8.57 -13.54 6.21
C LEU A 101 -7.66 -12.92 7.28
N PHE A 102 -8.12 -11.88 7.97
CA PHE A 102 -7.29 -11.07 8.87
C PHE A 102 -8.01 -10.76 10.19
N PRO A 103 -7.26 -10.64 11.31
CA PRO A 103 -7.78 -10.20 12.60
C PRO A 103 -8.03 -8.70 12.60
N LEU A 104 -9.21 -8.28 12.14
CA LEU A 104 -9.59 -6.87 12.07
C LEU A 104 -10.24 -6.40 13.37
N PHE A 105 -9.69 -5.33 13.95
CA PHE A 105 -10.34 -4.60 15.03
C PHE A 105 -11.27 -3.51 14.46
N PRO A 106 -12.23 -3.00 15.25
CA PRO A 106 -13.03 -1.85 14.85
C PRO A 106 -12.15 -0.68 14.38
N LEU A 107 -12.55 0.00 13.30
CA LEU A 107 -11.76 1.05 12.66
C LEU A 107 -11.20 2.13 13.62
N PRO A 108 -11.95 2.63 14.62
CA PRO A 108 -11.39 3.56 15.61
C PRO A 108 -10.24 2.95 16.41
N VAL A 109 -10.36 1.67 16.80
CA VAL A 109 -9.33 0.93 17.53
C VAL A 109 -8.10 0.76 16.65
N MET A 110 -8.27 0.36 15.38
CA MET A 110 -7.16 0.29 14.42
C MET A 110 -6.38 1.61 14.37
N ASN A 111 -7.07 2.75 14.26
CA ASN A 111 -6.42 4.07 14.19
C ASN A 111 -5.77 4.52 15.51
N ILE A 112 -6.28 4.09 16.66
CA ILE A 112 -5.62 4.34 17.95
C ILE A 112 -4.31 3.55 18.00
N ARG A 113 -4.37 2.24 17.73
CA ARG A 113 -3.21 1.36 17.75
C ARG A 113 -2.15 1.74 16.71
N LEU A 114 -2.54 2.22 15.54
CA LEU A 114 -1.58 2.73 14.54
C LEU A 114 -0.81 3.96 15.01
N ARG A 115 -1.43 4.84 15.81
CA ARG A 115 -0.73 5.97 16.41
C ARG A 115 0.24 5.52 17.50
N GLU A 116 -0.13 4.52 18.29
CA GLU A 116 0.76 3.88 19.27
C GLU A 116 1.98 3.25 18.57
N ILE A 117 1.77 2.48 17.51
CA ILE A 117 2.86 1.87 16.72
C ILE A 117 3.76 2.95 16.12
N ALA A 118 3.19 4.01 15.54
CA ALA A 118 3.96 5.12 14.99
C ALA A 118 4.84 5.78 16.06
N PHE A 119 4.29 5.99 17.26
CA PHE A 119 5.03 6.52 18.41
C PHE A 119 6.17 5.58 18.84
N GLU A 120 5.91 4.27 18.97
CA GLU A 120 6.95 3.26 19.29
C GLU A 120 8.06 3.22 18.21
N CYS A 121 7.74 3.55 16.96
CA CYS A 121 8.70 3.63 15.85
C CYS A 121 9.42 4.98 15.76
N GLY A 122 9.14 5.95 16.63
CA GLY A 122 9.73 7.30 16.57
C GLY A 122 9.20 8.16 15.41
N ILE A 123 8.01 7.84 14.88
CA ILE A 123 7.42 8.52 13.72
C ILE A 123 6.44 9.59 14.19
N ASN A 124 6.80 10.86 13.95
CA ASN A 124 5.97 12.02 14.30
C ASN A 124 4.94 12.36 13.21
N LYS A 125 4.08 11.39 12.87
CA LYS A 125 2.98 11.52 11.90
C LYS A 125 1.70 10.88 12.46
N THR A 126 0.55 11.41 12.08
CA THR A 126 -0.75 10.81 12.42
C THR A 126 -1.08 9.66 11.44
N ILE A 127 -0.58 8.47 11.75
CA ILE A 127 -0.84 7.28 10.94
C ILE A 127 -2.24 6.73 11.20
N THR A 128 -3.00 6.54 10.12
CA THR A 128 -4.34 5.93 10.12
C THR A 128 -4.42 4.85 9.06
N THR A 129 -5.51 4.08 9.01
CA THR A 129 -5.72 3.07 7.95
C THR A 129 -5.71 3.68 6.54
N PHE A 130 -6.09 4.95 6.38
CA PHE A 130 -5.98 5.67 5.10
C PHE A 130 -4.53 5.94 4.69
N SER A 131 -3.63 6.13 5.65
CA SER A 131 -2.19 6.33 5.38
C SER A 131 -1.58 5.12 4.66
N ALA A 132 -2.12 3.92 4.85
CA ALA A 132 -1.65 2.72 4.15
C ALA A 132 -1.83 2.81 2.63
N ARG A 133 -3.02 3.23 2.17
CA ARG A 133 -3.30 3.40 0.73
C ARG A 133 -2.40 4.47 0.08
N ARG A 134 -2.04 5.50 0.84
CA ARG A 134 -1.12 6.57 0.38
C ARG A 134 0.32 6.10 0.34
N THR A 135 0.70 5.29 1.32
CA THR A 135 1.99 4.59 1.36
C THR A 135 2.12 3.64 0.18
N PHE A 136 1.06 2.91 -0.17
CA PHE A 136 1.02 2.13 -1.41
C PHE A 136 1.25 3.02 -2.64
N ALA A 137 0.41 4.05 -2.82
CA ALA A 137 0.45 4.88 -4.03
C ALA A 137 1.78 5.62 -4.21
N THR A 138 2.36 6.10 -3.11
CA THR A 138 3.60 6.90 -3.12
C THR A 138 4.82 6.00 -3.05
N THR A 139 5.02 5.32 -1.92
CA THR A 139 6.29 4.65 -1.58
C THR A 139 6.44 3.28 -2.21
N ILE A 140 5.34 2.54 -2.40
CA ILE A 140 5.41 1.23 -3.07
C ILE A 140 5.28 1.38 -4.59
N ALA A 141 4.32 2.16 -5.08
CA ALA A 141 4.06 2.27 -6.52
C ALA A 141 4.92 3.36 -7.18
N SER A 142 4.66 4.64 -6.88
CA SER A 142 5.29 5.75 -7.59
C SER A 142 6.82 5.70 -7.48
N GLU A 143 7.37 5.60 -6.27
CA GLU A 143 8.83 5.58 -6.06
C GLU A 143 9.56 4.37 -6.66
N ASN A 144 8.84 3.30 -7.03
CA ASN A 144 9.41 2.13 -7.72
C ASN A 144 9.01 2.07 -9.21
N GLY A 145 8.62 3.21 -9.79
CA GLY A 145 8.41 3.34 -11.23
C GLY A 145 7.07 2.79 -11.76
N ILE A 146 6.14 2.41 -10.89
CA ILE A 146 4.80 1.97 -11.34
C ILE A 146 4.05 3.20 -11.91
N PRO A 147 3.57 3.15 -13.16
CA PRO A 147 2.78 4.23 -13.74
C PRO A 147 1.50 4.50 -12.95
N LEU A 148 1.06 5.77 -12.95
CA LEU A 148 -0.09 6.21 -12.16
C LEU A 148 -1.37 5.47 -12.56
N GLU A 149 -1.52 5.13 -13.83
CA GLU A 149 -2.65 4.38 -14.41
C GLU A 149 -2.68 2.95 -13.89
N THR A 150 -1.51 2.31 -13.80
CA THR A 150 -1.37 0.97 -13.23
C THR A 150 -1.68 1.00 -11.74
N ALA A 151 -1.15 1.98 -11.01
CA ALA A 151 -1.48 2.18 -9.60
C ALA A 151 -2.99 2.43 -9.39
N ALA A 152 -3.63 3.22 -10.26
CA ALA A 152 -5.06 3.50 -10.20
C ALA A 152 -5.91 2.23 -10.36
N LYS A 153 -5.53 1.33 -11.29
CA LYS A 153 -6.20 0.03 -11.46
C LYS A 153 -6.08 -0.85 -10.22
N ILE A 154 -4.90 -0.90 -9.59
CA ILE A 154 -4.68 -1.67 -8.34
C ILE A 154 -5.53 -1.10 -7.20
N LEU A 155 -5.57 0.23 -7.08
CA LEU A 155 -6.37 0.93 -6.08
C LEU A 155 -7.89 0.85 -6.31
N GLY A 156 -8.31 0.44 -7.51
CA GLY A 156 -9.72 0.39 -7.91
C GLY A 156 -10.35 1.76 -8.11
N HIS A 157 -9.56 2.77 -8.51
CA HIS A 157 -10.07 4.10 -8.82
C HIS A 157 -10.51 4.19 -10.29
N SER A 158 -11.76 4.59 -10.53
CA SER A 158 -12.28 4.86 -11.88
C SER A 158 -11.73 6.16 -12.49
N LEU A 159 -11.38 7.12 -11.65
CA LEU A 159 -10.85 8.42 -12.05
C LEU A 159 -9.42 8.59 -11.52
N LEU A 160 -8.50 8.99 -12.39
CA LEU A 160 -7.10 9.27 -12.02
C LEU A 160 -6.99 10.35 -10.94
N LYS A 161 -7.94 11.31 -10.89
CA LYS A 161 -8.04 12.33 -9.85
C LYS A 161 -8.07 11.73 -8.43
N SER A 162 -8.73 10.58 -8.25
CA SER A 162 -8.78 9.89 -6.96
C SER A 162 -7.40 9.34 -6.59
N THR A 163 -6.65 8.81 -7.56
CA THR A 163 -5.26 8.35 -7.34
C THR A 163 -4.31 9.50 -7.04
N LEU A 164 -4.44 10.64 -7.73
CA LEU A 164 -3.67 11.86 -7.44
C LEU A 164 -3.89 12.36 -6.00
N SER A 165 -5.09 12.18 -5.44
CA SER A 165 -5.37 12.63 -4.07
C SER A 165 -4.60 11.86 -2.99
N VAL A 166 -4.21 10.61 -3.28
CA VAL A 166 -3.47 9.70 -2.38
C VAL A 166 -2.00 9.55 -2.73
N THR A 167 -1.55 10.08 -3.86
CA THR A 167 -0.16 10.00 -4.34
C THR A 167 0.58 11.30 -4.03
N CYS A 168 1.80 11.20 -3.50
CA CYS A 168 2.73 12.31 -3.40
C CYS A 168 3.84 12.11 -4.42
N PHE A 169 4.05 13.07 -5.32
CA PHE A 169 5.18 13.03 -6.25
C PHE A 169 6.40 13.63 -5.56
N THR A 170 7.30 12.76 -5.10
CA THR A 170 8.49 13.17 -4.36
C THR A 170 9.57 13.69 -5.32
N LYS A 171 10.47 14.55 -4.81
CA LYS A 171 11.63 15.01 -5.59
C LYS A 171 12.48 13.84 -6.10
N ASN A 172 12.58 12.79 -5.29
CA ASN A 172 13.28 11.56 -5.63
C ASN A 172 12.67 10.87 -6.86
N LYS A 173 11.33 10.80 -6.96
CA LYS A 173 10.66 10.26 -8.15
C LYS A 173 10.97 11.08 -9.39
N ILE A 174 10.87 12.42 -9.30
CA ILE A 174 11.17 13.31 -10.42
C ILE A 174 12.62 13.11 -10.89
N ALA A 175 13.56 13.07 -9.94
CA ALA A 175 14.98 12.83 -10.25
C ALA A 175 15.21 11.46 -10.90
N SER A 176 14.55 10.41 -10.39
CA SER A 176 14.63 9.06 -10.95
C SER A 176 14.09 8.99 -12.38
N ASP A 177 12.98 9.68 -12.67
CA ASP A 177 12.39 9.72 -14.00
C ASP A 177 13.29 10.44 -15.00
N MET A 178 13.85 11.59 -14.60
CA MET A 178 14.80 12.33 -15.43
C MET A 178 16.09 11.55 -15.66
N SER A 179 16.59 10.84 -14.64
CA SER A 179 17.76 9.97 -14.78
C SER A 179 17.51 8.82 -15.76
N ALA A 180 16.33 8.20 -15.73
CA ALA A 180 15.97 7.11 -16.64
C ALA A 180 15.95 7.51 -18.12
N ILE A 181 15.71 8.80 -18.43
CA ILE A 181 15.69 9.30 -19.81
C ILE A 181 16.96 10.01 -20.24
N SER A 182 17.86 10.36 -19.30
CA SER A 182 19.10 11.11 -19.60
C SER A 182 19.95 10.47 -20.71
N GLY A 183 20.03 9.14 -20.76
CA GLY A 183 20.80 8.43 -21.81
C GLY A 183 20.16 8.42 -23.20
N GLN A 184 18.89 8.80 -23.33
CA GLN A 184 18.13 8.73 -24.58
C GLN A 184 18.37 9.93 -25.50
N PHE A 185 18.95 11.02 -24.96
CA PHE A 185 19.14 12.28 -25.69
C PHE A 185 20.60 12.54 -26.07
N LYS A 186 21.51 11.57 -25.88
CA LYS A 186 22.95 11.71 -26.18
C LYS A 186 23.25 12.18 -27.60
N ASP A 187 22.50 11.71 -28.57
CA ASP A 187 22.68 12.10 -29.97
C ASP A 187 22.34 13.60 -30.16
N MET A 188 21.25 14.06 -29.55
CA MET A 188 20.86 15.47 -29.56
C MET A 188 21.83 16.35 -28.78
N GLU A 189 22.33 15.87 -27.63
CA GLU A 189 23.37 16.54 -26.84
C GLU A 189 24.65 16.73 -27.64
N THR A 190 25.04 15.73 -28.45
CA THR A 190 26.22 15.81 -29.32
C THR A 190 26.00 16.75 -30.51
N MET A 191 24.77 16.87 -31.00
CA MET A 191 24.41 17.82 -32.06
C MET A 191 24.30 19.26 -31.55
N PHE A 192 24.02 19.46 -30.26
CA PHE A 192 23.88 20.76 -29.62
C PHE A 192 25.21 21.23 -29.02
N ASN A 193 26.14 21.67 -29.88
CA ASN A 193 27.42 22.23 -29.47
C ASN A 193 27.26 23.69 -28.99
N LEU A 194 27.49 23.92 -27.69
CA LEU A 194 27.79 25.24 -27.10
C LEU A 194 29.26 25.32 -26.71
#